data_AF-B6Y9Z3-F1
#
_entry.id   AF-B6Y9Z3-F1
#
_cell.length_a   1.000
_cell.length_b   1.000
_cell.length_c   1.000
_cell.angle_alpha   90.00
_cell.angle_beta   90.00
_cell.angle_gamma   90.00
#
_symmetry.space_group_name_H-M   'P 1'
#
loop_
_entity.id
_entity.type
_entity.pdbx_description
1 polymer ?
#
loop_
_entity_poly.entity_id
_entity_poly.type
_entity_poly.pdbx_seq_one_letter_code
_entity_poly.pdbx_strand_id
1 'polypeptide(L)'
;MVMYENKSVFIKKRISGGEENTTNNKMELKAVINGLKMLKISCKVIVHTDSQYIKQGITEWINKWKTNGWKTADKKPVKNRELWQELDEVALQHDINW
;
A
#
# COMPACT_ATOMS: atom_id res chain seq x y z
N MET A 1 -41.85 -19.88 2.19
CA MET A 1 -40.98 -19.04 1.34
C MET A 1 -40.21 -18.12 2.27
N VAL A 2 -38.97 -18.46 2.59
CA VAL A 2 -38.12 -17.62 3.46
C VAL A 2 -37.17 -16.85 2.55
N MET A 3 -37.49 -15.57 2.36
CA MET A 3 -36.61 -14.63 1.66
C MET A 3 -35.52 -14.22 2.64
N TYR A 4 -34.29 -14.73 2.45
CA TYR A 4 -33.14 -14.24 3.20
C TYR A 4 -32.77 -12.85 2.68
N GLU A 5 -33.11 -11.81 3.44
CA GLU A 5 -32.55 -10.46 3.25
C GLU A 5 -31.06 -10.49 3.60
N ASN A 6 -30.23 -10.35 2.59
CA ASN A 6 -28.78 -10.40 2.70
C ASN A 6 -28.26 -9.08 3.32
N LYS A 7 -28.27 -8.96 4.64
CA LYS A 7 -27.69 -7.79 5.34
C LYS A 7 -26.16 -7.83 5.22
N SER A 8 -25.60 -6.98 4.39
CA SER A 8 -24.16 -6.72 4.36
C SER A 8 -23.72 -6.10 5.68
N VAL A 9 -22.84 -6.78 6.41
CA VAL A 9 -22.23 -6.25 7.64
C VAL A 9 -20.98 -5.45 7.26
N PHE A 10 -20.98 -4.15 7.54
CA PHE A 10 -19.81 -3.29 7.39
C PHE A 10 -19.01 -3.29 8.70
N ILE A 11 -17.74 -3.69 8.62
CA ILE A 11 -16.81 -3.66 9.76
C ILE A 11 -15.84 -2.50 9.55
N LYS A 12 -15.74 -1.60 10.53
CA LYS A 12 -14.78 -0.50 10.55
C LYS A 12 -13.75 -0.73 11.65
N LYS A 13 -12.48 -0.68 11.29
CA LYS A 13 -11.35 -0.72 12.24
C LYS A 13 -10.39 0.42 11.94
N ARG A 14 -9.96 1.13 12.98
CA ARG A 14 -8.90 2.15 12.90
C ARG A 14 -7.65 1.63 13.58
N ILE A 15 -6.51 1.84 12.95
CA ILE A 15 -5.18 1.56 13.51
C ILE A 15 -4.29 2.80 13.32
N SER A 16 -3.30 2.96 14.17
CA SER A 16 -2.30 4.03 14.10
C SER A 16 -0.96 3.53 14.65
N GLY A 17 0.12 4.19 14.26
CA GLY A 17 1.48 3.87 14.71
C GLY A 17 2.44 5.03 14.41
N GLY A 18 3.66 4.94 14.93
CA GLY A 18 4.68 5.97 14.82
C GLY A 18 6.07 5.38 15.04
N GLU A 19 7.09 6.05 14.52
CA GLU A 19 8.50 5.70 14.75
C GLU A 19 9.30 6.95 15.08
N GLU A 20 10.29 6.81 15.97
CA GLU A 20 11.27 7.85 16.22
C GLU A 20 12.14 8.10 14.97
N ASN A 21 12.54 9.36 14.74
CA ASN A 21 13.38 9.77 13.61
C ASN A 21 12.83 9.32 12.23
N THR A 22 11.52 9.46 12.02
CA THR A 22 10.84 9.09 10.77
C THR A 22 10.59 10.31 9.87
N THR A 23 9.99 10.07 8.71
CA THR A 23 9.50 11.11 7.80
C THR A 23 8.04 10.82 7.45
N ASN A 24 7.31 11.84 6.99
CA ASN A 24 5.92 11.68 6.57
C ASN A 24 5.76 10.54 5.54
N ASN A 25 6.52 10.57 4.44
CA ASN A 25 6.47 9.55 3.39
C ASN A 25 6.78 8.13 3.89
N LYS A 26 7.71 7.99 4.86
CA LYS A 26 8.03 6.69 5.45
C LYS A 26 6.86 6.15 6.26
N MET A 27 6.19 7.01 7.04
CA MET A 27 5.03 6.61 7.83
C MET A 27 3.80 6.34 6.98
N GLU A 28 3.58 7.11 5.91
CA GLU A 28 2.51 6.86 4.95
C GLU A 28 2.67 5.48 4.29
N LEU A 29 3.88 5.14 3.82
CA LEU A 29 4.15 3.81 3.26
C LEU A 29 3.84 2.71 4.28
N LYS A 30 4.32 2.86 5.52
CA LYS A 30 4.05 1.89 6.60
C LYS A 30 2.57 1.77 6.91
N ALA A 31 1.81 2.86 6.88
CA ALA A 31 0.38 2.83 7.11
C ALA A 31 -0.33 1.97 6.06
N VAL A 32 0.01 2.14 4.78
CA VAL A 32 -0.56 1.33 3.69
C VAL A 32 -0.12 -0.14 3.80
N ILE A 33 1.17 -0.40 3.99
CA ILE A 33 1.71 -1.77 4.14
C ILE A 33 0.99 -2.50 5.27
N ASN A 34 0.91 -1.89 6.45
CA ASN A 34 0.28 -2.51 7.60
C ASN A 34 -1.23 -2.70 7.40
N GLY A 35 -1.90 -1.73 6.76
CA GLY A 35 -3.32 -1.84 6.40
C GLY A 35 -3.60 -3.04 5.50
N LEU A 36 -2.77 -3.25 4.48
CA LEU A 36 -2.88 -4.39 3.57
C LEU A 36 -2.51 -5.71 4.26
N LYS A 37 -1.42 -5.76 5.05
CA LYS A 37 -1.02 -6.95 5.81
C LYS A 37 -2.04 -7.45 6.82
N MET A 38 -2.99 -6.61 7.24
CA MET A 38 -4.08 -7.02 8.11
C MET A 38 -5.15 -7.85 7.39
N LEU A 39 -5.20 -7.79 6.07
CA LEU A 39 -6.13 -8.56 5.25
C LEU A 39 -5.64 -10.01 5.17
N LYS A 40 -6.41 -10.93 5.77
CA LYS A 40 -6.00 -12.34 5.90
C LYS A 40 -6.20 -13.17 4.64
N ILE A 41 -6.92 -12.63 3.66
CA ILE A 41 -7.26 -13.30 2.40
C ILE A 41 -7.09 -12.32 1.25
N SER A 42 -6.78 -12.85 0.07
CA SER A 42 -6.81 -12.07 -1.17
C SER A 42 -8.22 -11.50 -1.40
N CYS A 43 -8.30 -10.22 -1.74
CA CYS A 43 -9.57 -9.52 -1.89
C CYS A 43 -9.39 -8.27 -2.75
N LYS A 44 -10.53 -7.66 -3.13
CA LYS A 44 -10.57 -6.35 -3.77
C LYS A 44 -10.42 -5.25 -2.72
N VAL A 45 -9.48 -4.34 -2.93
CA VAL A 45 -9.16 -3.26 -2.00
C VAL A 45 -9.22 -1.93 -2.74
N ILE A 46 -9.81 -0.92 -2.10
CA ILE A 46 -9.69 0.47 -2.54
C ILE A 46 -8.85 1.19 -1.48
N VAL A 47 -7.67 1.67 -1.88
CA VAL A 47 -6.82 2.47 -1.02
C VAL A 47 -7.12 3.93 -1.29
N HIS A 48 -7.56 4.66 -0.27
CA HIS A 48 -7.73 6.11 -0.36
C HIS A 48 -6.56 6.79 0.34
N THR A 49 -5.79 7.59 -0.40
CA THR A 49 -4.68 8.39 0.13
C THR A 49 -4.61 9.73 -0.56
N ASP A 50 -4.25 10.77 0.19
CA ASP A 50 -3.88 12.10 -0.30
C ASP A 50 -2.38 12.22 -0.60
N SER A 51 -1.60 11.19 -0.29
CA SER A 51 -0.17 11.15 -0.56
C SER A 51 0.11 11.00 -2.05
N GLN A 52 0.53 12.10 -2.68
CA GLN A 52 1.05 12.07 -4.04
C GLN A 52 2.26 11.13 -4.17
N TYR A 53 3.07 11.02 -3.11
CA TYR A 53 4.23 10.14 -3.09
C TYR A 53 3.85 8.66 -3.23
N ILE A 54 2.80 8.23 -2.52
CA ILE A 54 2.28 6.87 -2.67
C ILE A 54 1.62 6.69 -4.03
N LYS A 55 0.72 7.60 -4.39
CA LYS A 55 -0.05 7.51 -5.63
C LYS A 55 0.87 7.41 -6.85
N GLN A 56 1.76 8.38 -7.05
CA GLN A 56 2.70 8.35 -8.18
C GLN A 56 3.69 7.20 -8.06
N GLY A 57 4.14 6.87 -6.85
CA GLY A 57 5.08 5.77 -6.66
C GLY A 57 4.53 4.44 -7.12
N ILE A 58 3.29 4.09 -6.76
CA ILE A 58 2.68 2.82 -7.14
C ILE A 58 2.18 2.82 -8.58
N THR A 59 1.64 3.94 -9.09
CA THR A 59 1.04 3.96 -10.44
C THR A 59 2.06 4.23 -11.55
N GLU A 60 3.15 4.93 -11.27
CA GLU A 60 4.10 5.39 -12.31
C GLU A 60 5.53 4.89 -12.12
N TRP A 61 6.05 4.91 -10.89
CA TRP A 61 7.49 4.77 -10.66
C TRP A 61 7.93 3.32 -10.39
N ILE A 62 7.13 2.56 -9.66
CA ILE A 62 7.52 1.24 -9.15
C ILE A 62 7.93 0.27 -10.26
N ASN A 63 7.22 0.29 -11.39
CA ASN A 63 7.54 -0.55 -12.54
C ASN A 63 8.92 -0.22 -13.12
N LYS A 64 9.23 1.08 -13.27
CA LYS A 64 10.54 1.54 -13.76
C LYS A 64 11.66 1.23 -12.77
N TRP A 65 11.39 1.35 -11.46
CA TRP A 65 12.37 1.02 -10.44
C TRP A 65 12.68 -0.47 -10.42
N LYS A 66 11.68 -1.34 -10.54
CA LYS A 66 11.87 -2.80 -10.63
C LYS A 66 12.75 -3.19 -11.82
N THR A 67 12.49 -2.62 -13.00
CA THR A 67 13.31 -2.89 -14.19
C THR A 67 14.73 -2.34 -14.09
N ASN A 68 14.93 -1.22 -13.37
CA ASN A 68 16.23 -0.55 -13.25
C ASN A 68 17.00 -0.93 -11.97
N GLY A 69 16.65 -2.04 -11.33
CA GLY A 69 17.35 -2.54 -10.14
C GLY A 69 17.23 -1.62 -8.93
N TRP A 70 16.08 -0.96 -8.76
CA TRP A 70 15.74 -0.04 -7.68
C TRP A 70 16.64 1.20 -7.59
N LYS A 71 16.89 1.79 -8.76
CA LYS A 71 17.64 3.05 -8.91
C LYS A 71 16.77 4.13 -9.57
N THR A 72 17.02 5.38 -9.20
CA THR A 72 16.43 6.56 -9.84
C THR A 72 17.09 6.85 -11.19
N ALA A 73 16.54 7.81 -11.95
CA ALA A 73 17.14 8.27 -13.21
C ALA A 73 18.61 8.71 -13.05
N ASP A 74 18.94 9.30 -11.90
CA ASP A 74 20.30 9.72 -11.54
C ASP A 74 21.19 8.57 -11.05
N LYS A 75 20.76 7.31 -11.24
CA LYS A 75 21.44 6.07 -10.82
C LYS A 75 21.66 5.93 -9.31
N LYS A 76 21.00 6.76 -8.50
CA LYS A 76 21.04 6.67 -7.04
C LYS A 76 20.02 5.63 -6.55
N PRO A 77 20.23 5.00 -5.38
CA PRO A 77 19.23 4.14 -4.77
C PRO A 77 17.90 4.88 -4.56
N VAL A 78 16.79 4.21 -4.82
CA VAL A 78 15.45 4.74 -4.53
C VAL A 78 15.30 4.98 -3.03
N LYS A 79 14.80 6.16 -2.65
CA LYS A 79 14.50 6.46 -1.24
C LYS A 79 13.40 5.54 -0.74
N ASN A 80 13.54 5.02 0.48
CA ASN A 80 12.62 4.05 1.09
C ASN A 80 12.47 2.74 0.28
N ARG A 81 13.49 2.35 -0.49
CA ARG A 81 13.48 1.16 -1.35
C ARG A 81 12.89 -0.07 -0.65
N GLU A 82 13.34 -0.38 0.56
CA GLU A 82 12.89 -1.58 1.29
C GLU A 82 11.38 -1.58 1.54
N LEU A 83 10.81 -0.42 1.90
CA LEU A 83 9.37 -0.27 2.10
C LEU A 83 8.60 -0.35 0.79
N TRP A 84 9.16 0.15 -0.32
CA TRP A 84 8.54 -0.01 -1.63
C TRP A 84 8.54 -1.46 -2.11
N GLN A 85 9.62 -2.20 -1.84
CA GLN A 85 9.68 -3.63 -2.13
C GLN A 85 8.63 -4.39 -1.32
N GLU A 86 8.55 -4.12 -0.02
CA GLU A 86 7.55 -4.71 0.86
C GLU A 86 6.12 -4.35 0.44
N LEU A 87 5.87 -3.10 0.03
CA LEU A 87 4.58 -2.67 -0.47
C LEU A 87 4.20 -3.40 -1.77
N ASP A 88 5.14 -3.53 -2.72
CA ASP A 88 4.93 -4.28 -3.97
C ASP A 88 4.55 -5.74 -3.68
N GLU A 89 5.29 -6.40 -2.79
CA GLU A 89 5.05 -7.79 -2.40
C GLU A 89 3.67 -8.01 -1.75
N VAL A 90 3.26 -7.11 -0.85
CA VAL A 90 1.95 -7.20 -0.20
C VAL A 90 0.84 -6.82 -1.17
N ALA A 91 1.06 -5.81 -2.03
CA ALA A 91 0.07 -5.38 -3.01
C ALA A 91 -0.27 -6.48 -4.02
N LEU A 92 0.70 -7.31 -4.42
CA LEU A 92 0.50 -8.44 -5.33
C LEU A 92 -0.48 -9.50 -4.80
N GLN A 93 -0.77 -9.51 -3.49
CA GLN A 93 -1.69 -10.46 -2.88
C GLN A 93 -3.16 -10.05 -3.06
N HIS A 94 -3.43 -8.81 -3.49
CA HIS A 94 -4.77 -8.23 -3.56
C HIS A 94 -5.03 -7.59 -4.93
N ASP A 95 -6.31 -7.46 -5.28
CA ASP A 95 -6.74 -6.65 -6.43
C ASP A 95 -6.98 -5.22 -5.93
N ILE A 96 -5.98 -4.35 -6.09
CA ILE A 96 -5.97 -3.02 -5.46
C ILE A 96 -6.25 -1.92 -6.49
N ASN A 97 -7.21 -1.06 -6.15
CA ASN A 97 -7.44 0.24 -6.77
C ASN A 97 -6.86 1.35 -5.88
N TRP A 98 -6.09 2.26 -6.49
CA TRP A 98 -5.26 3.29 -5.83
C TRP A 98 -5.72 4.73 -6.15
#